data_AF-A0AAD3QWZ9-F1
#
_entry.id   AF-A0AAD3QWZ9-F1
#
_cell.length_a   1.000
_cell.length_b   1.000
_cell.length_c   1.000
_cell.angle_alpha   90.00
_cell.angle_beta   90.00
_cell.angle_gamma   90.00
#
_symmetry.space_group_name_H-M   'P 1'
#
loop_
_entity.id
_entity.type
_entity.pdbx_description
1 polymer ?
#
loop_
_entity_poly.entity_id
_entity_poly.type
_entity_poly.pdbx_seq_one_letter_code
_entity_poly.pdbx_strand_id
1 'polypeptide(L)'
;MYPLSPGLAVKNLQAFHLLQASLLRSQDSLLCCQLLRTLQTIWERDPANFFLLEWTVQSMAQVAACVWRKPAPVQKLFFSLLEMVVFKLNYFPHETLRALLSVLKQIWAGTLAGGVAGIDFGVVALKCFHRMTVHSGLLVEVLSDWGLLELLLGELRRRAKILRKAGVVSSSQINPQQLPCVEDSERLLTTCMLQVVSTLTLRSIKNTVSVRDLGMVPYIKIFLDEDQYRGPTLSILEQLAEINPEEFM
;
A
#
# COMPACT_ATOMS: atom_id res chain seq x y z
N MET A 1 -15.33 -17.71 31.49
CA MET A 1 -16.70 -17.30 31.14
C MET A 1 -16.62 -15.88 30.58
N TYR A 2 -16.73 -15.70 29.26
CA TYR A 2 -16.92 -14.37 28.69
C TYR A 2 -18.35 -13.91 29.02
N PRO A 3 -18.58 -12.65 29.44
CA PRO A 3 -19.93 -12.18 29.66
C PRO A 3 -20.66 -12.12 28.32
N LEU A 4 -21.87 -12.70 28.26
CA LEU A 4 -22.77 -12.52 27.12
C LEU A 4 -23.16 -11.04 27.03
N SER A 5 -22.53 -10.31 26.12
CA SER A 5 -23.02 -9.01 25.67
C SER A 5 -24.38 -9.20 24.98
N PRO A 6 -25.36 -8.30 25.22
CA PRO A 6 -26.65 -8.35 24.54
C PRO A 6 -26.41 -8.24 23.02
N GLY A 7 -26.99 -9.17 22.26
CA GLY A 7 -26.66 -9.43 20.86
C GLY A 7 -26.93 -8.26 19.91
N LEU A 8 -25.91 -7.42 19.72
CA LEU A 8 -25.83 -6.39 18.69
C LEU A 8 -25.10 -6.87 17.43
N ALA A 9 -24.57 -8.10 17.48
CA ALA A 9 -24.01 -8.79 16.33
C ALA A 9 -25.02 -8.83 15.17
N VAL A 10 -24.52 -8.62 13.95
CA VAL A 10 -25.32 -8.62 12.74
C VAL A 10 -25.89 -10.00 12.50
N LYS A 11 -27.23 -10.09 12.47
CA LYS A 11 -27.96 -11.33 12.14
C LYS A 11 -28.49 -11.35 10.69
N ASN A 12 -28.62 -10.17 10.08
CA ASN A 12 -29.16 -10.03 8.72
C ASN A 12 -28.02 -9.88 7.70
N LEU A 13 -27.46 -11.02 7.28
CA LEU A 13 -26.38 -11.05 6.27
C LEU A 13 -26.85 -10.56 4.90
N GLN A 14 -28.12 -10.74 4.56
CA GLN A 14 -28.66 -10.25 3.29
C GLN A 14 -28.61 -8.73 3.21
N ALA A 15 -29.01 -8.03 4.28
CA ALA A 15 -28.91 -6.58 4.36
C ALA A 15 -27.45 -6.11 4.30
N PHE A 16 -26.54 -6.82 4.98
CA PHE A 16 -25.11 -6.53 4.90
C PHE A 16 -24.56 -6.68 3.47
N HIS A 17 -24.88 -7.78 2.79
CA HIS A 17 -24.50 -7.99 1.39
C HIS A 17 -25.09 -6.92 0.45
N LEU A 18 -26.29 -6.41 0.75
CA LEU A 18 -26.88 -5.30 -0.01
C LEU A 18 -26.05 -4.02 0.10
N LEU A 19 -25.54 -3.70 1.30
CA LEU A 19 -24.64 -2.55 1.50
C LEU A 19 -23.34 -2.73 0.69
N GLN A 20 -22.74 -3.92 0.78
CA GLN A 20 -21.51 -4.26 0.05
C GLN A 20 -21.72 -4.22 -1.47
N ALA A 21 -22.79 -4.83 -1.98
CA ALA A 21 -23.12 -4.80 -3.41
C ALA A 21 -23.41 -3.37 -3.91
N SER A 22 -24.00 -2.52 -3.08
CA SER A 22 -24.23 -1.11 -3.40
C SER A 22 -22.91 -0.33 -3.49
N LEU A 23 -21.99 -0.59 -2.56
CA LEU A 23 -20.65 0.00 -2.57
C LEU A 23 -19.85 -0.43 -3.81
N LEU A 24 -19.92 -1.71 -4.18
CA LEU A 24 -19.24 -2.24 -5.36
C LEU A 24 -19.77 -1.60 -6.66
N ARG A 25 -21.09 -1.45 -6.80
CA ARG A 25 -21.73 -0.94 -8.02
C ARG A 25 -21.73 0.58 -8.17
N SER A 26 -21.81 1.34 -7.08
CA SER A 26 -21.91 2.80 -7.14
C SER A 26 -20.57 3.47 -7.44
N GLN A 27 -20.59 4.59 -8.19
CA GLN A 27 -19.46 5.51 -8.32
C GLN A 27 -19.70 6.85 -7.63
N ASP A 28 -20.86 7.02 -7.00
CA ASP A 28 -21.19 8.24 -6.26
C ASP A 28 -20.33 8.32 -4.98
N SER A 29 -19.54 9.38 -4.88
CA SER A 29 -18.56 9.53 -3.80
C SER A 29 -19.24 9.64 -2.43
N LEU A 30 -20.36 10.36 -2.34
CA LEU A 30 -21.05 10.59 -1.07
C LEU A 30 -21.66 9.27 -0.55
N LEU A 31 -22.39 8.56 -1.42
CA LEU A 31 -22.99 7.27 -1.12
C LEU A 31 -21.92 6.24 -0.75
N CYS A 32 -20.83 6.13 -1.54
CA CYS A 32 -19.77 5.18 -1.23
C CYS A 32 -19.10 5.49 0.11
N CYS A 33 -18.83 6.76 0.42
CA CYS A 33 -18.30 7.15 1.72
C CYS A 33 -19.27 6.83 2.86
N GLN A 34 -20.57 7.07 2.66
CA GLN A 34 -21.58 6.75 3.67
C GLN A 34 -21.70 5.24 3.91
N LEU A 35 -21.64 4.44 2.85
CA LEU A 35 -21.62 2.97 2.95
C LEU A 35 -20.38 2.49 3.72
N LEU A 36 -19.19 2.99 3.39
CA LEU A 36 -17.95 2.67 4.13
C LEU A 36 -18.04 3.04 5.62
N ARG A 37 -18.56 4.23 5.95
CA ARG A 37 -18.81 4.62 7.36
C ARG A 37 -19.83 3.71 8.04
N THR A 38 -20.83 3.24 7.30
CA THR A 38 -21.82 2.30 7.84
C THR A 38 -21.20 0.94 8.14
N LEU A 39 -20.29 0.45 7.28
CA LEU A 39 -19.51 -0.75 7.57
C LEU A 39 -18.62 -0.57 8.81
N GLN A 40 -17.99 0.61 8.95
CA GLN A 40 -17.22 0.96 10.14
C GLN A 40 -18.06 0.85 11.42
N THR A 41 -19.22 1.51 11.45
CA THR A 41 -20.08 1.52 12.64
C THR A 41 -20.60 0.13 12.97
N ILE A 42 -20.85 -0.71 11.96
CA ILE A 42 -21.19 -2.13 12.18
C ILE A 42 -20.06 -2.85 12.91
N TRP A 43 -18.82 -2.76 12.42
CA TRP A 43 -17.68 -3.45 13.05
C TRP A 43 -17.37 -2.92 14.46
N GLU A 44 -17.53 -1.61 14.69
CA GLU A 44 -17.27 -1.00 16.00
C GLU A 44 -18.37 -1.27 17.03
N ARG A 45 -19.59 -1.61 16.58
CA ARG A 45 -20.75 -1.76 17.46
C ARG A 45 -20.72 -3.03 18.31
N ASP A 46 -20.11 -4.11 17.80
CA ASP A 46 -19.99 -5.37 18.53
C ASP A 46 -18.72 -6.09 18.04
N PRO A 47 -17.77 -6.46 18.92
CA PRO A 47 -16.58 -7.20 18.53
C PRO A 47 -16.92 -8.54 17.86
N ALA A 48 -18.09 -9.13 18.14
CA ALA A 48 -18.55 -10.33 17.45
C ALA A 48 -18.72 -10.12 15.94
N ASN A 49 -18.93 -8.88 15.47
CA ASN A 49 -19.05 -8.56 14.03
C ASN A 49 -17.75 -8.77 13.24
N PHE A 50 -16.64 -9.16 13.87
CA PHE A 50 -15.41 -9.53 13.17
C PHE A 50 -15.65 -10.66 12.14
N PHE A 51 -16.66 -11.52 12.34
CA PHE A 51 -16.98 -12.59 11.38
C PHE A 51 -17.29 -12.04 9.98
N LEU A 52 -17.73 -10.78 9.86
CA LEU A 52 -17.99 -10.12 8.56
C LEU A 52 -16.71 -9.81 7.79
N LEU A 53 -15.55 -9.87 8.44
CA LEU A 53 -14.23 -9.73 7.83
C LEU A 53 -13.67 -11.10 7.39
N GLU A 54 -14.25 -12.20 7.86
CA GLU A 54 -13.79 -13.55 7.52
C GLU A 54 -13.92 -13.85 6.02
N TRP A 55 -13.13 -14.83 5.60
CA TRP A 55 -12.98 -15.26 4.21
C TRP A 55 -14.29 -15.72 3.54
N THR A 56 -15.33 -16.04 4.31
CA THR A 56 -16.65 -16.45 3.79
C THR A 56 -17.48 -15.26 3.30
N VAL A 57 -17.31 -14.08 3.91
CA VAL A 57 -18.05 -12.85 3.56
C VAL A 57 -17.23 -11.98 2.60
N GLN A 58 -15.90 -11.99 2.71
CA GLN A 58 -14.95 -11.25 1.85
C GLN A 58 -15.28 -9.75 1.68
N SER A 59 -15.88 -9.14 2.72
CA SER A 59 -16.50 -7.82 2.62
C SER A 59 -15.54 -6.74 2.12
N MET A 60 -14.35 -6.71 2.70
CA MET A 60 -13.29 -5.79 2.29
C MET A 60 -12.50 -6.25 1.06
N ALA A 61 -12.28 -7.56 0.89
CA ALA A 61 -11.46 -8.09 -0.20
C ALA A 61 -12.08 -7.80 -1.58
N GLN A 62 -13.41 -7.92 -1.70
CA GLN A 62 -14.11 -7.58 -2.94
C GLN A 62 -14.01 -6.08 -3.28
N VAL A 63 -14.06 -5.22 -2.25
CA VAL A 63 -13.88 -3.78 -2.44
C VAL A 63 -12.44 -3.47 -2.82
N ALA A 64 -11.45 -4.07 -2.16
CA ALA A 64 -10.02 -3.91 -2.47
C ALA A 64 -9.69 -4.18 -3.94
N ALA A 65 -10.30 -5.21 -4.54
CA ALA A 65 -10.09 -5.55 -5.95
C ALA A 65 -10.55 -4.44 -6.93
N CYS A 66 -11.46 -3.55 -6.51
CA CYS A 66 -11.99 -2.48 -7.36
C CYS A 66 -11.84 -1.06 -6.81
N VAL A 67 -11.28 -0.89 -5.60
CA VAL A 67 -11.22 0.41 -4.90
C VAL A 67 -10.41 1.45 -5.66
N TRP A 68 -9.42 1.04 -6.45
CA TRP A 68 -8.64 1.92 -7.32
C TRP A 68 -9.50 2.67 -8.36
N ARG A 69 -10.69 2.14 -8.69
CA ARG A 69 -11.66 2.78 -9.60
C ARG A 69 -12.62 3.74 -8.89
N LYS A 70 -12.59 3.78 -7.55
CA LYS A 70 -13.47 4.64 -6.76
C LYS A 70 -12.90 6.06 -6.65
N PRO A 71 -13.74 7.08 -6.41
CA PRO A 71 -13.27 8.44 -6.15
C PRO A 71 -12.26 8.53 -5.00
N ALA A 72 -11.34 9.49 -5.05
CA ALA A 72 -10.26 9.64 -4.07
C ALA A 72 -10.73 9.69 -2.59
N PRO A 73 -11.85 10.35 -2.22
CA PRO A 73 -12.36 10.31 -0.83
C PRO A 73 -12.74 8.89 -0.38
N VAL A 74 -13.25 8.07 -1.29
CA VAL A 74 -13.64 6.67 -1.02
C VAL A 74 -12.39 5.82 -0.81
N GLN A 75 -11.35 6.00 -1.64
CA GLN A 75 -10.08 5.31 -1.46
C GLN A 75 -9.45 5.61 -0.10
N LYS A 76 -9.34 6.90 0.26
CA LYS A 76 -8.79 7.33 1.56
C LYS A 76 -9.56 6.73 2.73
N LEU A 77 -10.88 6.73 2.67
CA LEU A 77 -11.72 6.14 3.71
C LEU A 77 -11.56 4.62 3.78
N PHE A 78 -11.49 3.93 2.64
CA PHE A 78 -11.27 2.49 2.60
C PHE A 78 -9.94 2.10 3.28
N PHE A 79 -8.84 2.79 2.97
CA PHE A 79 -7.56 2.53 3.63
C PHE A 79 -7.57 2.89 5.12
N SER A 80 -8.31 3.93 5.52
CA SER A 80 -8.51 4.24 6.94
C SER A 80 -9.27 3.12 7.67
N LEU A 81 -10.24 2.48 7.01
CA LEU A 81 -10.94 1.31 7.55
C LEU A 81 -10.03 0.09 7.64
N LEU A 82 -9.20 -0.14 6.63
CA LEU A 82 -8.21 -1.21 6.65
C LEU A 82 -7.26 -1.05 7.84
N GLU A 83 -6.79 0.16 8.10
CA GLU A 83 -5.97 0.46 9.28
C GLU A 83 -6.71 0.23 10.59
N MET A 84 -7.98 0.64 10.68
CA MET A 84 -8.80 0.36 11.87
C MET A 84 -8.94 -1.15 12.10
N VAL A 85 -9.19 -1.93 11.05
CA VAL A 85 -9.29 -3.39 11.13
C VAL A 85 -7.98 -4.02 11.65
N VAL A 86 -6.84 -3.54 11.16
CA VAL A 86 -5.53 -4.06 11.57
C VAL A 86 -5.16 -3.60 12.99
N PHE A 87 -5.26 -2.30 13.28
CA PHE A 87 -4.71 -1.70 14.51
C PHE A 87 -5.69 -1.73 15.69
N LYS A 88 -6.99 -1.56 15.44
CA LYS A 88 -8.02 -1.50 16.49
C LYS A 88 -8.66 -2.85 16.73
N LEU A 89 -8.96 -3.59 15.66
CA LEU A 89 -9.57 -4.92 15.79
C LEU A 89 -8.54 -6.06 15.89
N ASN A 90 -7.24 -5.77 15.73
CA ASN A 90 -6.17 -6.77 15.73
C ASN A 90 -6.42 -7.93 14.75
N TYR A 91 -7.11 -7.64 13.64
CA TYR A 91 -7.44 -8.63 12.62
C TYR A 91 -6.45 -8.55 11.46
N PHE A 92 -6.03 -9.70 10.92
CA PHE A 92 -5.16 -9.76 9.75
C PHE A 92 -5.99 -9.99 8.47
N PRO A 93 -6.23 -8.96 7.64
CA PRO A 93 -7.11 -9.08 6.48
C PRO A 93 -6.38 -9.64 5.25
N HIS A 94 -5.98 -10.92 5.32
CA HIS A 94 -5.14 -11.60 4.32
C HIS A 94 -5.64 -11.40 2.87
N GLU A 95 -6.91 -11.71 2.60
CA GLU A 95 -7.48 -11.60 1.25
C GLU A 95 -7.56 -10.16 0.75
N THR A 96 -7.79 -9.21 1.67
CA THR A 96 -7.84 -7.78 1.30
C THR A 96 -6.46 -7.29 0.89
N LEU A 97 -5.43 -7.62 1.67
CA LEU A 97 -4.05 -7.23 1.38
C LEU A 97 -3.55 -7.87 0.09
N ARG A 98 -3.87 -9.15 -0.14
CA ARG A 98 -3.52 -9.85 -1.39
C ARG A 98 -4.20 -9.20 -2.60
N ALA A 99 -5.48 -8.84 -2.48
CA ALA A 99 -6.20 -8.13 -3.55
C ALA A 99 -5.56 -6.76 -3.86
N LEU A 100 -5.20 -5.98 -2.84
CA LEU A 100 -4.56 -4.68 -3.02
C LEU A 100 -3.18 -4.81 -3.68
N LEU A 101 -2.36 -5.78 -3.25
CA LEU A 101 -1.05 -6.02 -3.84
C LEU A 101 -1.16 -6.45 -5.31
N SER A 102 -2.16 -7.29 -5.62
CA SER A 102 -2.46 -7.68 -7.00
C SER A 102 -2.84 -6.47 -7.87
N VAL A 103 -3.68 -5.56 -7.36
CA VAL A 103 -4.05 -4.32 -8.06
C VAL A 103 -2.83 -3.43 -8.30
N LEU A 104 -1.98 -3.20 -7.29
CA LEU A 104 -0.74 -2.42 -7.45
C LEU A 104 0.18 -3.02 -8.52
N LYS A 105 0.38 -4.33 -8.47
CA LYS A 105 1.19 -5.06 -9.46
C LYS A 105 0.66 -4.87 -10.88
N GLN A 106 -0.66 -4.95 -11.07
CA GLN A 106 -1.28 -4.77 -12.39
C GLN A 106 -1.20 -3.31 -12.88
N ILE A 107 -1.34 -2.33 -11.99
CA ILE A 107 -1.18 -0.91 -12.34
C ILE A 107 0.25 -0.63 -12.80
N TRP A 108 1.26 -1.10 -12.07
CA TRP A 108 2.66 -0.82 -12.41
C TRP A 108 3.19 -1.67 -13.58
N ALA A 109 2.62 -2.85 -13.81
CA ALA A 109 2.88 -3.61 -15.04
C ALA A 109 2.25 -2.97 -16.29
N GLY A 110 1.41 -1.95 -16.14
CA GLY A 110 0.69 -1.30 -17.23
C GLY A 110 -0.47 -2.13 -17.78
N THR A 111 -0.85 -3.23 -17.12
CA THR A 111 -2.01 -4.06 -17.51
C THR A 111 -3.34 -3.43 -17.11
N LEU A 112 -3.34 -2.57 -16.07
CA LEU A 112 -4.47 -1.69 -15.76
C LEU A 112 -4.15 -0.25 -16.16
N ALA A 113 -5.10 0.39 -16.84
CA ALA A 113 -5.01 1.82 -17.19
C ALA A 113 -5.09 2.67 -15.91
N GLY A 114 -3.95 2.87 -15.26
CA GLY A 114 -3.84 3.60 -14.00
C GLY A 114 -3.87 5.11 -14.20
N GLY A 115 -3.11 5.64 -15.16
CA GLY A 115 -2.95 7.10 -15.32
C GLY A 115 -2.66 7.80 -13.98
N VAL A 116 -3.19 9.01 -13.81
CA VAL A 116 -3.08 9.77 -12.56
C VAL A 116 -3.80 9.08 -11.39
N ALA A 117 -4.95 8.46 -11.64
CA ALA A 117 -5.74 7.77 -10.61
C ALA A 117 -4.98 6.57 -9.98
N GLY A 118 -4.16 5.88 -10.78
CA GLY A 118 -3.30 4.79 -10.34
C GLY A 118 -2.13 5.27 -9.47
N ILE A 119 -1.60 6.46 -9.76
CA ILE A 119 -0.55 7.10 -8.94
C ILE A 119 -1.14 7.47 -7.57
N ASP A 120 -2.29 8.15 -7.56
CA ASP A 120 -2.96 8.57 -6.33
C ASP A 120 -3.36 7.36 -5.47
N PHE A 121 -3.91 6.31 -6.10
CA PHE A 121 -4.19 5.04 -5.43
C PHE A 121 -2.91 4.43 -4.84
N GLY A 122 -1.83 4.38 -5.61
CA GLY A 122 -0.53 3.88 -5.17
C GLY A 122 -0.01 4.63 -3.94
N VAL A 123 -0.14 5.96 -3.91
CA VAL A 123 0.27 6.79 -2.77
C VAL A 123 -0.51 6.42 -1.52
N VAL A 124 -1.84 6.35 -1.60
CA VAL A 124 -2.67 6.04 -0.42
C VAL A 124 -2.42 4.60 0.05
N ALA A 125 -2.28 3.66 -0.88
CA ALA A 125 -1.99 2.25 -0.59
C ALA A 125 -0.64 2.07 0.12
N LEU A 126 0.43 2.67 -0.41
CA LEU A 126 1.76 2.54 0.18
C LEU A 126 1.88 3.27 1.52
N LYS A 127 1.17 4.39 1.72
CA LYS A 127 1.07 5.02 3.05
C LYS A 127 0.43 4.10 4.08
N CYS A 128 -0.62 3.37 3.70
CA CYS A 128 -1.25 2.36 4.55
C CYS A 128 -0.28 1.21 4.84
N PHE A 129 0.36 0.65 3.81
CA PHE A 129 1.33 -0.44 3.99
C PHE A 129 2.52 -0.03 4.86
N HIS A 130 3.03 1.19 4.70
CA HIS A 130 4.09 1.72 5.55
C HIS A 130 3.67 1.79 7.02
N ARG A 131 2.47 2.33 7.33
CA ARG A 131 1.97 2.34 8.71
C ARG A 131 1.80 0.92 9.26
N MET A 132 1.35 -0.01 8.43
CA MET A 132 1.17 -1.42 8.79
C MET A 132 2.50 -2.13 9.08
N THR A 133 3.53 -1.92 8.26
CA THR A 133 4.85 -2.52 8.46
C THR A 133 5.59 -1.93 9.66
N VAL A 134 5.40 -0.64 9.95
CA VAL A 134 5.92 -0.01 11.18
C VAL A 134 5.22 -0.57 12.43
N HIS A 135 3.93 -0.92 12.32
CA HIS A 135 3.16 -1.43 13.45
C HIS A 135 3.51 -2.87 13.84
N SER A 136 3.85 -3.75 12.89
CA SER A 136 4.09 -5.17 13.16
C SER A 136 5.15 -5.79 12.26
N GLY A 137 6.16 -6.41 12.87
CA GLY A 137 7.17 -7.20 12.17
C GLY A 137 6.59 -8.42 11.44
N LEU A 138 5.45 -8.98 11.90
CA LEU A 138 4.76 -10.04 11.17
C LEU A 138 4.26 -9.56 9.80
N LEU A 139 3.77 -8.31 9.74
CA LEU A 139 3.32 -7.71 8.49
C LEU A 139 4.49 -7.45 7.54
N VAL A 140 5.67 -7.12 8.06
CA VAL A 140 6.91 -7.02 7.26
C VAL A 140 7.22 -8.35 6.59
N GLU A 141 7.26 -9.44 7.35
CA GLU A 141 7.57 -10.78 6.80
C GLU A 141 6.53 -11.23 5.77
N VAL A 142 5.23 -11.15 6.10
CA VAL A 142 4.16 -11.61 5.20
C VAL A 142 4.10 -10.80 3.90
N LEU A 143 4.23 -9.47 3.97
CA LEU A 143 4.22 -8.65 2.76
C LEU A 143 5.46 -8.88 1.89
N SER A 144 6.61 -9.15 2.52
CA SER A 144 7.83 -9.53 1.81
C SER A 144 7.67 -10.88 1.11
N ASP A 145 7.11 -11.89 1.79
CA ASP A 145 6.81 -13.20 1.21
C ASP A 145 5.84 -13.14 0.03
N TRP A 146 4.94 -12.16 0.02
CA TRP A 146 4.02 -11.94 -1.09
C TRP A 146 4.62 -11.12 -2.23
N GLY A 147 5.90 -10.76 -2.15
CA GLY A 147 6.65 -10.10 -3.22
C GLY A 147 6.50 -8.58 -3.25
N LEU A 148 6.10 -7.94 -2.14
CA LEU A 148 5.99 -6.47 -2.09
C LEU A 148 7.34 -5.80 -2.32
N LEU A 149 8.42 -6.35 -1.74
CA LEU A 149 9.77 -5.79 -1.87
C LEU A 149 10.22 -5.80 -3.34
N GLU A 150 10.12 -6.95 -4.00
CA GLU A 150 10.50 -7.14 -5.42
C GLU A 150 9.70 -6.22 -6.33
N LEU A 151 8.39 -6.08 -6.06
CA LEU A 151 7.52 -5.18 -6.79
C LEU A 151 7.97 -3.73 -6.67
N LEU A 152 8.28 -3.27 -5.45
CA LEU A 152 8.75 -1.90 -5.19
C LEU A 152 10.11 -1.65 -5.83
N LEU A 153 11.06 -2.59 -5.69
CA LEU A 153 12.39 -2.48 -6.27
C LEU A 153 12.36 -2.44 -7.80
N GLY A 154 11.49 -3.23 -8.43
CA GLY A 154 11.30 -3.21 -9.88
C GLY A 154 10.86 -1.83 -10.38
N GLU A 155 9.90 -1.21 -9.68
CA GLU A 155 9.37 0.11 -10.04
C GLU A 155 10.36 1.25 -9.69
N LEU A 156 11.05 1.17 -8.55
CA LEU A 156 12.14 2.10 -8.20
C LEU A 156 13.28 2.03 -9.21
N ARG A 157 13.64 0.84 -9.72
CA ARG A 157 14.63 0.70 -10.80
C ARG A 157 14.19 1.45 -12.06
N ARG A 158 12.91 1.34 -12.44
CA ARG A 158 12.33 2.07 -13.59
C ARG A 158 12.44 3.58 -13.37
N ARG A 159 12.02 4.08 -12.19
CA ARG A 159 12.06 5.49 -11.82
C ARG A 159 13.47 6.06 -11.77
N ALA A 160 14.42 5.33 -11.18
CA ALA A 160 15.83 5.72 -11.13
C ALA A 160 16.45 5.87 -12.53
N LYS A 161 16.10 4.97 -13.48
CA LYS A 161 16.53 5.09 -14.88
C LYS A 161 15.96 6.34 -15.56
N ILE A 162 14.74 6.74 -15.24
CA ILE A 162 14.12 7.97 -15.76
C ILE A 162 14.83 9.19 -15.18
N LEU A 163 15.01 9.23 -13.85
CA LEU A 163 15.67 10.34 -13.17
C LEU A 163 17.10 10.56 -13.66
N ARG A 164 17.87 9.47 -13.83
CA ARG A 164 19.23 9.54 -14.39
C ARG A 164 19.26 10.10 -15.81
N LYS A 165 18.29 9.74 -16.66
CA LYS A 165 18.19 10.29 -18.02
C LYS A 165 17.81 11.77 -17.98
N ALA A 166 16.88 12.16 -17.12
CA ALA A 166 16.48 13.55 -16.96
C ALA A 166 17.67 14.42 -16.52
N GLY A 167 18.44 14.00 -15.51
CA GLY A 167 19.63 14.74 -15.05
C GLY A 167 20.74 14.87 -16.10
N VAL A 168 20.85 13.93 -17.04
CA VAL A 168 21.78 14.04 -18.19
C VAL A 168 21.27 15.06 -19.22
N VAL A 169 19.95 15.11 -19.46
CA VAL A 169 19.33 15.99 -20.46
C VAL A 169 19.13 17.42 -19.94
N SER A 170 19.00 17.65 -18.64
CA SER A 170 18.89 18.99 -18.03
C SER A 170 20.11 19.89 -18.23
N SER A 171 21.20 19.38 -18.80
CA SER A 171 22.31 20.18 -19.34
C SER A 171 21.99 20.88 -20.68
N SER A 172 20.84 20.57 -21.30
CA SER A 172 20.42 21.06 -22.60
C SER A 172 18.89 21.29 -22.66
N GLN A 173 18.47 22.54 -22.47
CA GLN A 173 17.12 23.08 -22.75
C GLN A 173 15.95 22.62 -21.86
N ILE A 174 15.46 23.53 -21.01
CA ILE A 174 14.20 23.38 -20.24
C ILE A 174 13.05 23.96 -21.07
N ASN A 175 12.03 23.14 -21.36
CA ASN A 175 10.76 23.57 -21.92
C ASN A 175 9.70 23.52 -20.79
N PRO A 176 9.22 24.66 -20.25
CA PRO A 176 8.41 24.70 -19.03
C PRO A 176 6.90 24.45 -19.27
N GLN A 177 6.55 23.29 -19.86
CA GLN A 177 5.14 22.95 -20.15
C GLN A 177 4.63 21.60 -19.58
N GLN A 178 5.38 20.94 -18.69
CA GLN A 178 4.82 19.81 -17.93
C GLN A 178 4.00 20.32 -16.73
N LEU A 179 2.74 19.89 -16.62
CA LEU A 179 1.82 20.29 -15.55
C LEU A 179 2.38 19.89 -14.16
N PRO A 180 2.62 20.85 -13.25
CA PRO A 180 3.32 20.60 -11.97
C PRO A 180 2.66 19.51 -11.10
N CYS A 181 1.33 19.41 -11.15
CA CYS A 181 0.54 18.52 -10.30
C CYS A 181 0.84 17.00 -10.49
N VAL A 182 1.11 16.56 -11.73
CA VAL A 182 1.38 15.13 -12.00
C VAL A 182 2.78 14.75 -11.53
N GLU A 183 3.74 15.65 -11.70
CA GLU A 183 5.12 15.46 -11.26
C GLU A 183 5.19 15.35 -9.72
N ASP A 184 4.42 16.16 -9.01
CA ASP A 184 4.33 16.12 -7.55
C ASP A 184 3.76 14.78 -7.03
N SER A 185 2.72 14.24 -7.66
CA SER A 185 2.18 12.92 -7.30
C SER A 185 3.16 11.78 -7.57
N GLU A 186 3.92 11.82 -8.67
CA GLU A 186 4.96 10.83 -8.98
C GLU A 186 6.12 10.88 -7.97
N ARG A 187 6.54 12.07 -7.56
CA ARG A 187 7.56 12.27 -6.51
C ARG A 187 7.06 11.74 -5.16
N LEU A 188 5.81 12.03 -4.81
CA LEU A 188 5.20 11.51 -3.58
C LEU A 188 5.10 9.98 -3.59
N LEU A 189 4.72 9.38 -4.71
CA LEU A 189 4.68 7.93 -4.86
C LEU A 189 6.06 7.31 -4.68
N THR A 190 7.08 7.89 -5.30
CA THR A 190 8.49 7.46 -5.16
C THR A 190 8.94 7.53 -3.70
N THR A 191 8.60 8.61 -3.00
CA THR A 191 8.88 8.78 -1.57
C THR A 191 8.23 7.66 -0.74
N CYS A 192 6.96 7.34 -1.01
CA CYS A 192 6.25 6.27 -0.30
C CYS A 192 6.89 4.90 -0.58
N MET A 193 7.34 4.64 -1.82
CA MET A 193 8.05 3.39 -2.16
C MET A 193 9.34 3.24 -1.36
N LEU A 194 10.17 4.29 -1.32
CA LEU A 194 11.43 4.27 -0.56
C LEU A 194 11.19 4.10 0.95
N GLN A 195 10.15 4.73 1.51
CA GLN A 195 9.77 4.56 2.92
C GLN A 195 9.38 3.11 3.23
N VAL A 196 8.57 2.47 2.37
CA VAL A 196 8.20 1.06 2.58
C VAL A 196 9.43 0.17 2.46
N VAL A 197 10.29 0.35 1.45
CA VAL A 197 11.51 -0.44 1.29
C VAL A 197 12.44 -0.28 2.50
N SER A 198 12.65 0.94 2.98
CA SER A 198 13.43 1.23 4.19
C SER A 198 12.93 0.40 5.38
N THR A 199 11.63 0.41 5.64
CA THR A 199 11.03 -0.38 6.73
C THR A 199 11.14 -1.89 6.50
N LEU A 200 10.99 -2.37 5.25
CA LEU A 200 11.12 -3.79 4.94
C LEU A 200 12.57 -4.29 5.10
N THR A 201 13.56 -3.45 4.84
CA THR A 201 14.99 -3.81 4.99
C THR A 201 15.49 -3.67 6.41
N LEU A 202 14.83 -2.87 7.26
CA LEU A 202 15.28 -2.57 8.61
C LEU A 202 15.42 -3.86 9.44
N ARG A 203 16.67 -4.21 9.78
CA ARG A 203 17.04 -5.42 10.52
C ARG A 203 16.57 -6.74 9.88
N SER A 204 16.25 -6.75 8.59
CA SER A 204 15.86 -7.96 7.86
C SER A 204 16.99 -8.43 6.96
N ILE A 205 17.68 -9.50 7.39
CA ILE A 205 18.78 -10.12 6.63
C ILE A 205 18.28 -10.59 5.27
N LYS A 206 17.15 -11.32 5.24
CA LYS A 206 16.53 -11.83 4.02
C LYS A 206 16.24 -10.73 3.01
N ASN A 207 15.58 -9.65 3.43
CA ASN A 207 15.21 -8.56 2.53
C ASN A 207 16.45 -7.78 2.07
N THR A 208 17.43 -7.58 2.95
CA THR A 208 18.72 -6.95 2.63
C THR A 208 19.49 -7.74 1.57
N VAL A 209 19.55 -9.07 1.71
CA VAL A 209 20.16 -9.97 0.72
C VAL A 209 19.41 -9.87 -0.61
N SER A 210 18.07 -9.94 -0.60
CA SER A 210 17.25 -9.80 -1.83
C SER A 210 17.55 -8.49 -2.59
N VAL A 211 17.70 -7.36 -1.88
CA VAL A 211 18.09 -6.08 -2.49
C VAL A 211 19.45 -6.16 -3.19
N ARG A 212 20.43 -6.86 -2.60
CA ARG A 212 21.76 -7.06 -3.20
C ARG A 212 21.73 -7.99 -4.40
N ASP A 213 21.05 -9.13 -4.27
CA ASP A 213 20.95 -10.14 -5.33
C ASP A 213 20.23 -9.60 -6.58
N LEU A 214 19.25 -8.71 -6.37
CA LEU A 214 18.59 -7.98 -7.45
C LEU A 214 19.44 -6.84 -8.03
N GLY A 215 20.66 -6.63 -7.55
CA GLY A 215 21.59 -5.61 -8.05
C GLY A 215 21.06 -4.18 -7.88
N MET A 216 20.32 -3.90 -6.80
CA MET A 216 19.59 -2.64 -6.65
C MET A 216 20.44 -1.47 -6.14
N VAL A 217 21.61 -1.73 -5.55
CA VAL A 217 22.48 -0.69 -4.95
C VAL A 217 22.74 0.51 -5.88
N PRO A 218 23.12 0.34 -7.16
CA PRO A 218 23.37 1.48 -8.05
C PRO A 218 22.11 2.30 -8.34
N TYR A 219 20.93 1.67 -8.34
CA TYR A 219 19.67 2.35 -8.61
C TYR A 219 19.15 3.08 -7.38
N ILE A 220 19.33 2.52 -6.19
CA ILE A 220 18.95 3.16 -4.92
C ILE A 220 19.77 4.44 -4.71
N LYS A 221 21.07 4.41 -5.01
CA LYS A 221 21.96 5.58 -4.88
C LYS A 221 21.53 6.81 -5.69
N ILE A 222 20.82 6.61 -6.81
CA ILE A 222 20.34 7.72 -7.66
C ILE A 222 19.37 8.63 -6.89
N PHE A 223 18.66 8.12 -5.89
CA PHE A 223 17.71 8.91 -5.12
C PHE A 223 18.36 9.78 -4.03
N LEU A 224 19.68 9.71 -3.81
CA LEU A 224 20.37 10.54 -2.79
C LEU A 224 20.43 12.03 -3.16
N ASP A 225 20.38 12.33 -4.45
CA ASP A 225 20.57 13.68 -4.97
C ASP A 225 19.39 14.61 -4.63
N GLU A 226 18.19 14.05 -4.44
CA GLU A 226 16.99 14.82 -4.07
C GLU A 226 16.71 14.78 -2.55
N ASP A 227 16.56 15.95 -1.93
CA ASP A 227 16.35 16.09 -0.48
C ASP A 227 15.16 15.27 0.05
N GLN A 228 14.07 15.22 -0.71
CA GLN A 228 12.84 14.50 -0.32
C GLN A 228 13.03 12.98 -0.21
N TYR A 229 13.98 12.40 -0.95
CA TYR A 229 14.22 10.96 -0.97
C TYR A 229 15.38 10.55 -0.07
N ARG A 230 16.25 11.49 0.30
CA ARG A 230 17.54 11.21 0.93
C ARG A 230 17.41 10.41 2.23
N GLY A 231 16.49 10.77 3.13
CA GLY A 231 16.33 10.09 4.41
C GLY A 231 16.04 8.59 4.28
N PRO A 232 14.93 8.19 3.62
CA PRO A 232 14.64 6.79 3.35
C PRO A 232 15.74 6.07 2.56
N THR A 233 16.39 6.75 1.61
CA THR A 233 17.46 6.18 0.81
C THR A 233 18.70 5.84 1.65
N LEU A 234 19.12 6.75 2.53
CA LEU A 234 20.23 6.52 3.46
C LEU A 234 19.92 5.35 4.40
N SER A 235 18.71 5.30 4.97
CA SER A 235 18.30 4.19 5.83
C SER A 235 18.43 2.84 5.12
N ILE A 236 18.03 2.73 3.85
CA ILE A 236 18.23 1.49 3.08
C ILE A 236 19.72 1.18 2.93
N LEU A 237 20.54 2.15 2.51
CA LEU A 237 21.97 1.96 2.27
C LEU A 237 22.75 1.60 3.55
N GLU A 238 22.35 2.14 4.69
CA GLU A 238 22.91 1.79 6.01
C GLU A 238 22.65 0.33 6.35
N GLN A 239 21.41 -0.15 6.19
CA GLN A 239 21.09 -1.57 6.38
C GLN A 239 21.87 -2.47 5.43
N LEU A 240 22.02 -2.02 4.17
CA LEU A 240 22.86 -2.70 3.18
C LEU A 240 24.36 -2.64 3.49
N ALA A 241 24.85 -1.79 4.40
CA ALA A 241 26.26 -1.74 4.78
C ALA A 241 26.51 -2.54 6.06
N GLU A 242 25.58 -2.52 7.00
CA GLU A 242 25.69 -3.19 8.31
C GLU A 242 25.60 -4.72 8.20
N ILE A 243 24.73 -5.25 7.35
CA ILE A 243 24.48 -6.70 7.28
C ILE A 243 25.48 -7.35 6.34
N ASN A 244 26.42 -8.14 6.87
CA ASN A 244 27.32 -8.96 6.07
C ASN A 244 26.66 -10.33 5.74
N PRO A 245 26.20 -10.57 4.50
CA PRO A 245 25.50 -11.81 4.14
C PRO A 245 26.41 -13.04 4.17
N GLU A 246 27.73 -12.87 4.11
CA GLU A 246 28.71 -13.96 4.25
C GLU A 246 28.74 -14.55 5.67
N GLU A 247 28.21 -13.84 6.67
CA GLU A 247 28.14 -14.33 8.05
C GLU A 247 26.93 -15.25 8.29
N PHE A 248 26.01 -15.38 7.32
CA PHE A 248 24.72 -16.08 7.47
C PHE A 248 24.43 -17.13 6.38
N MET A 249 25.40 -17.47 5.53
CA MET A 249 25.35 -18.56 4.55
C MET A 249 26.30 -19.69 4.93
#